data_AF-A0A557RRU0-F1
#
_entry.id   AF-A0A557RRU0-F1
#
_cell.length_a   1.000
_cell.length_b   1.000
_cell.length_c   1.000
_cell.angle_alpha   90.00
_cell.angle_beta   90.00
_cell.angle_gamma   90.00
#
_symmetry.space_group_name_H-M   'P 1'
#
loop_
_entity.id
_entity.type
_entity.pdbx_description
1 polymer ?
#
loop_
_entity_poly.entity_id
_entity_poly.type
_entity_poly.pdbx_seq_one_letter_code
_entity_poly.pdbx_strand_id
1 'polypeptide(L)' 'MKKLTVLAAALALGAGFGTPAQAETKFVTIGTGGVTGVYYAAGGAICRLMNKDRAKHGIRCSVEST' A
#
# COMPACT_ATOMS: atom_id res chain seq x y z
N MET A 1 -6.35 -9.48 46.73
CA MET A 1 -5.25 -8.81 45.98
C MET A 1 -4.57 -9.73 44.95
N LYS A 2 -4.25 -10.99 45.28
CA LYS A 2 -3.64 -11.97 44.33
C LYS A 2 -4.45 -12.30 43.06
N LYS A 3 -5.78 -12.17 43.08
CA LYS A 3 -6.63 -12.42 41.91
C LYS A 3 -6.58 -11.29 40.86
N LEU A 4 -6.36 -10.04 41.29
CA LEU A 4 -6.21 -8.90 40.37
C LEU A 4 -4.90 -8.95 39.58
N THR A 5 -3.81 -9.39 40.23
CA THR A 5 -2.49 -9.54 39.59
C THR A 5 -2.48 -10.61 38.49
N VAL A 6 -3.29 -11.66 38.60
CA VAL A 6 -3.40 -12.71 37.57
C VAL A 6 -4.19 -12.21 36.34
N LEU A 7 -5.25 -11.43 36.56
CA LEU A 7 -6.02 -10.80 35.48
C LEU A 7 -5.22 -9.75 34.71
N ALA A 8 -4.40 -8.95 35.41
CA ALA A 8 -3.53 -7.95 34.77
C ALA A 8 -2.42 -8.60 33.92
N ALA A 9 -1.86 -9.72 34.37
CA ALA A 9 -0.86 -10.48 33.61
C ALA A 9 -1.44 -11.10 32.33
N ALA A 10 -2.70 -11.56 32.37
CA ALA A 10 -3.38 -12.12 31.20
C ALA A 10 -3.69 -11.07 30.12
N LEU A 11 -4.01 -9.82 30.51
CA LEU A 11 -4.20 -8.73 29.55
C LEU A 11 -2.88 -8.28 28.90
N ALA A 12 -1.77 -8.29 29.65
CA ALA A 12 -0.46 -7.90 29.14
C ALA A 12 0.08 -8.87 28.07
N LEU A 13 -0.27 -10.16 28.16
CA LEU A 13 0.10 -11.18 27.17
C LEU A 13 -0.77 -11.14 25.89
N GLY A 14 -1.98 -10.57 25.96
CA GLY A 14 -2.91 -10.48 24.81
C GLY A 14 -2.74 -9.24 23.94
N ALA A 15 -2.17 -8.16 24.47
CA ALA A 15 -2.08 -6.87 23.77
C ALA A 15 -0.94 -6.75 22.74
N GLY A 16 -0.06 -7.76 22.63
CA GLY A 16 1.17 -7.69 21.83
C GLY A 16 1.12 -8.25 20.41
N PHE A 17 0.03 -8.91 19.99
CA PHE A 17 -0.01 -9.67 18.73
C PHE A 17 -0.94 -9.07 17.65
N GLY A 18 -1.13 -7.75 17.67
CA GLY A 18 -1.69 -7.07 16.51
C GLY A 18 -0.66 -7.08 15.38
N THR A 19 -0.77 -8.02 14.45
CA THR A 19 -0.06 -7.89 13.17
C THR A 19 -0.50 -6.56 12.54
N PRO A 20 0.42 -5.69 12.12
CA PRO A 20 0.02 -4.49 11.40
C PRO A 20 -0.78 -4.97 10.18
N ALA A 21 -2.03 -4.54 10.07
CA ALA A 21 -2.83 -4.76 8.88
C ALA A 21 -2.14 -4.02 7.73
N GLN A 22 -1.20 -4.70 7.06
CA GLN A 22 -0.59 -4.19 5.85
C GLN A 22 -1.66 -4.27 4.77
N ALA A 23 -2.30 -3.13 4.49
CA ALA A 23 -3.16 -3.01 3.33
C ALA A 23 -2.33 -3.43 2.11
N GLU A 24 -2.69 -4.56 1.50
CA GLU A 24 -2.01 -5.10 0.32
C GLU A 24 -2.04 -4.04 -0.78
N THR A 25 -0.91 -3.36 -0.95
CA THR A 25 -0.81 -2.25 -1.89
C THR A 25 -0.42 -2.86 -3.22
N LYS A 26 -1.29 -2.79 -4.22
CA LYS A 26 -1.02 -3.37 -5.54
C LYS A 26 -0.22 -2.36 -6.35
N PHE A 27 0.98 -2.73 -6.81
CA PHE A 27 1.82 -1.86 -7.63
C PHE A 27 1.80 -2.32 -9.09
N VAL A 28 1.60 -1.38 -10.00
CA VAL A 28 1.64 -1.59 -11.44
C VAL A 28 2.62 -0.59 -12.05
N THR A 29 3.56 -1.09 -12.84
CA THR A 29 4.48 -0.26 -13.63
C THR A 29 4.14 -0.40 -15.11
N ILE A 30 3.97 0.73 -15.79
CA ILE A 30 3.82 0.77 -17.24
C ILE A 30 5.20 0.94 -17.86
N GLY A 31 5.67 -0.09 -18.55
CA GLY A 31 6.83 0.02 -19.43
C GLY A 31 6.48 0.89 -20.63
N THR A 32 7.25 1.94 -20.85
CA THR A 32 7.09 2.87 -21.98
C THR A 32 8.36 2.88 -22.83
N GLY A 33 8.46 3.78 -23.81
CA GLY A 33 9.72 4.02 -24.52
C GLY A 33 10.58 5.08 -23.83
N GLY A 34 11.44 5.74 -24.60
CA GLY A 34 12.24 6.87 -24.11
C GLY A 34 11.39 8.00 -23.50
N VAL A 35 11.96 8.73 -22.53
CA VAL A 35 11.27 9.78 -21.76
C VAL A 35 10.73 10.95 -22.60
N THR A 36 11.28 11.16 -23.80
CA THR A 36 10.81 12.17 -24.77
C THR A 36 9.74 11.63 -25.71
N GLY A 37 9.48 10.33 -25.68
CA GLY A 37 8.49 9.66 -26.52
C GLY A 37 7.07 9.85 -26.02
N VAL A 38 6.12 9.73 -26.94
CA VAL A 38 4.68 9.92 -26.64
C VAL A 38 4.18 8.91 -25.60
N TYR A 39 4.70 7.68 -25.60
CA TYR A 39 4.28 6.65 -24.64
C TYR A 39 4.67 6.95 -23.20
N TYR A 40 5.78 7.66 -22.96
CA TYR A 40 6.13 8.09 -21.61
C TYR A 40 5.10 9.09 -21.06
N ALA A 41 4.73 10.09 -21.88
CA ALA A 41 3.70 11.06 -21.52
C ALA A 41 2.30 10.42 -21.37
N ALA A 42 1.94 9.53 -22.29
CA ALA A 42 0.67 8.81 -22.27
C ALA A 42 0.55 7.91 -21.03
N GLY A 43 1.59 7.13 -20.71
CA GLY A 43 1.66 6.32 -19.50
C GLY A 43 1.54 7.18 -18.24
N GLY A 44 2.21 8.36 -18.23
CA GLY A 44 2.14 9.30 -17.10
C GLY A 44 0.73 9.83 -16.87
N ALA A 45 0.00 10.14 -17.94
CA ALA A 45 -1.40 10.55 -17.85
C ALA A 45 -2.31 9.43 -17.32
N ILE A 46 -2.10 8.19 -17.77
CA ILE A 46 -2.86 7.02 -17.29
C ILE A 46 -2.59 6.80 -15.79
N CYS A 47 -1.32 6.74 -15.39
CA CYS A 47 -0.97 6.55 -13.98
C CYS A 47 -1.47 7.71 -13.10
N ARG A 48 -1.57 8.93 -13.62
CA ARG A 48 -2.16 10.06 -12.90
C ARG A 48 -3.64 9.82 -12.58
N LEU A 49 -4.40 9.28 -13.53
CA LEU A 49 -5.83 8.96 -13.31
C LEU A 49 -5.98 7.80 -12.32
N MET A 50 -5.24 6.70 -12.52
CA MET A 50 -5.28 5.55 -11.61
C MET A 50 -4.91 5.94 -10.17
N ASN A 51 -3.89 6.78 -9.99
CA ASN A 51 -3.50 7.22 -8.65
C ASN A 51 -4.55 8.12 -7.97
N LYS A 52 -5.40 8.84 -8.74
CA LYS A 52 -6.54 9.59 -8.18
C LYS A 52 -7.62 8.65 -7.64
N ASP A 53 -7.93 7.60 -8.40
CA ASP A 53 -8.94 6.61 -8.00
C ASP A 53 -8.39 5.48 -7.12
N ARG A 54 -7.13 5.59 -6.66
CA ARG A 54 -6.45 4.60 -5.79
C ARG A 54 -7.28 4.17 -4.58
N ALA A 55 -8.06 5.06 -3.98
CA ALA A 55 -8.89 4.71 -2.83
C ALA A 55 -9.99 3.67 -3.17
N LYS A 56 -10.41 3.58 -4.44
CA LYS A 56 -11.44 2.66 -4.91
C LYS A 56 -10.89 1.27 -5.22
N HIS A 57 -9.67 1.18 -5.76
CA HIS A 57 -9.09 -0.08 -6.25
C HIS A 57 -7.80 -0.53 -5.55
N GLY A 58 -7.18 0.32 -4.73
CA GLY A 58 -5.96 -0.01 -3.97
C GLY A 58 -4.67 -0.11 -4.80
N ILE A 59 -4.68 0.36 -6.05
CA ILE A 59 -3.54 0.23 -6.99
C ILE A 59 -2.74 1.52 -7.05
N ARG A 60 -1.42 1.40 -6.96
CA ARG A 60 -0.44 2.46 -7.25
C ARG A 60 0.15 2.22 -8.64
N CYS A 61 0.12 3.25 -9.47
CA CYS A 61 0.65 3.20 -10.83
C CYS A 61 1.90 4.07 -10.95
N SER A 62 2.94 3.55 -11.61
CA SER A 62 4.16 4.27 -12.02
C SER A 62 4.50 3.99 -13.48
N VAL A 63 5.32 4.85 -14.07
CA VAL A 63 5.85 4.67 -15.44
C VAL A 63 7.36 4.46 -15.37
N GLU A 64 7.86 3.59 -16.23
CA GLU A 64 9.28 3.35 -16.45
C GLU A 64 9.62 3.59 -17.92
N SER A 65 10.74 4.26 -18.20
CA SER A 65 11.27 4.33 -19.57
C SER A 65 12.09 3.09 -19.86
N THR A 66 11.81 2.43 -20.98
CA THR A 66 12.55 1.27 -21.49
C THR A 66 13.17 1.63 -22.84
#